data_AF-A0A920FFL0-F1
#
_entry.id   AF-A0A920FFL0-F1
#
_cell.length_a   1.000
_cell.length_b   1.000
_cell.length_c   1.000
_cell.angle_alpha   90.00
_cell.angle_beta   90.00
_cell.angle_gamma   90.00
#
_symmetry.space_group_name_H-M   'P 1'
#
loop_
_entity.id
_entity.type
_entity.pdbx_description
1 polymer ?
#
loop_
_entity_poly.entity_id
_entity_poly.type
_entity_poly.pdbx_seq_one_letter_code
_entity_poly.pdbx_strand_id
1 'polypeptide(L)'
;MLQNNLSESSLIEVKNELTNHLEDDLKKYVTRDSEINKVNFPVIKYPTKVKSVTLDKVPQIEEKLVGIKGQYLLFDNDTVFNVRRHAGYLIQFSF
;
A
#
# COMPACT_ATOMS: atom_id res chain seq x y z
N MET A 1 5.32 2.67 -2.29
CA MET A 1 4.02 2.06 -1.89
C MET A 1 3.30 1.39 -3.07
N LEU A 2 2.67 2.12 -4.00
CA LEU A 2 1.85 1.51 -5.09
C LEU A 2 2.67 1.01 -6.29
N GLN A 3 3.75 1.70 -6.64
CA GLN A 3 4.68 1.28 -7.71
C GLN A 3 5.58 0.09 -7.29
N ASN A 4 5.46 -0.35 -6.05
CA ASN A 4 6.30 -1.40 -5.45
C ASN A 4 7.81 -1.13 -5.45
N ASN A 5 8.22 0.13 -5.49
CA ASN A 5 9.59 0.53 -5.20
C ASN A 5 9.86 0.23 -3.71
N LEU A 6 10.69 -0.78 -3.43
CA LEU A 6 11.13 -1.18 -2.11
C LEU A 6 12.51 -0.56 -1.85
N SER A 7 12.76 -0.10 -0.62
CA SER A 7 14.12 0.28 -0.22
C SER A 7 14.96 -0.96 0.04
N GLU A 8 16.26 -0.85 -0.19
CA GLU A 8 17.23 -1.92 0.11
C GLU A 8 17.65 -1.92 1.59
N SER A 9 17.24 -0.91 2.35
CA SER A 9 17.56 -0.76 3.78
C SER A 9 17.04 -1.92 4.63
N SER A 10 17.88 -2.44 5.53
CA SER A 10 17.49 -3.46 6.50
C SER A 10 16.56 -2.89 7.57
N LEU A 11 15.35 -3.48 7.71
CA LEU A 11 14.40 -3.09 8.76
C LEU A 11 14.97 -3.25 10.18
N ILE A 12 15.86 -4.23 10.37
CA ILE A 12 16.49 -4.51 11.66
C ILE A 12 17.50 -3.41 11.99
N GLU A 13 18.31 -2.98 11.02
CA GLU A 13 19.29 -1.91 11.21
C GLU A 13 18.59 -0.60 11.55
N VAL A 14 17.54 -0.25 10.79
CA VAL A 14 16.74 0.96 11.03
C VAL A 14 16.08 0.90 12.43
N LYS A 15 15.54 -0.25 12.84
CA LYS A 15 14.99 -0.42 14.21
C LYS A 15 16.05 -0.16 15.29
N ASN A 16 17.25 -0.72 15.12
CA ASN A 16 18.34 -0.56 16.09
C ASN A 16 18.82 0.89 16.17
N GLU A 17 18.96 1.55 15.01
CA GLU A 17 19.31 2.97 14.93
C GLU A 17 18.28 3.83 15.67
N LEU A 18 16.99 3.66 15.37
CA LEU A 18 15.90 4.42 16.01
C LEU A 18 15.79 4.16 17.51
N THR A 19 16.17 2.97 17.98
CA THR A 19 16.17 2.63 19.42
C THR A 19 17.16 3.49 20.20
N ASN A 20 18.27 3.93 19.58
CA ASN A 20 19.25 4.79 20.24
C ASN A 20 18.72 6.21 20.49
N HIS A 21 17.66 6.61 19.78
CA HIS A 21 17.02 7.92 19.93
C HIS A 21 15.90 7.94 20.98
N LEU A 22 15.58 6.81 21.59
CA LEU A 22 14.58 6.73 22.66
C LEU A 22 15.16 7.20 24.00
N GLU A 23 14.32 7.85 24.80
CA GLU A 23 14.61 8.13 26.22
C GLU A 23 14.81 6.82 26.99
N ASP A 24 15.63 6.86 28.04
CA ASP A 24 16.06 5.65 28.76
C ASP A 24 14.89 4.90 29.41
N ASP A 25 13.87 5.63 29.89
CA ASP A 25 12.66 5.05 30.48
C ASP A 25 11.78 4.33 29.44
N LEU A 26 11.89 4.70 28.15
CA LEU A 26 11.17 4.11 27.04
C LEU A 26 11.87 2.89 26.43
N LYS A 27 13.20 2.77 26.55
CA LYS A 27 13.98 1.64 25.99
C LYS A 27 13.51 0.26 26.47
N LYS A 28 12.93 0.19 27.67
CA LYS A 28 12.37 -1.06 28.23
C LYS A 28 11.18 -1.63 27.43
N TYR A 29 10.51 -0.80 26.62
CA TYR A 29 9.38 -1.21 25.79
C TYR A 29 9.81 -1.69 24.39
N VAL A 30 11.09 -1.59 24.03
CA VAL A 30 11.58 -2.08 22.74
C VAL A 30 11.48 -3.60 22.71
N THR A 31 10.77 -4.12 21.72
CA THR A 31 10.58 -5.56 21.56
C THR A 31 11.90 -6.23 21.14
N ARG A 32 12.19 -7.39 21.74
CA ARG A 32 13.33 -8.22 21.30
C ARG A 32 13.02 -8.97 20.01
N ASP A 33 11.75 -9.29 19.80
CA ASP A 33 11.27 -9.87 18.56
C ASP A 33 11.49 -8.90 17.40
N SER A 34 12.13 -9.43 16.36
CA SER A 34 12.49 -8.71 15.15
C SER A 34 12.15 -9.52 13.90
N GLU A 35 11.20 -10.46 14.02
CA GLU A 35 10.72 -11.23 12.87
C GLU A 35 10.08 -10.30 11.84
N ILE A 36 10.65 -10.31 10.63
CA ILE A 36 10.15 -9.51 9.52
C ILE A 36 8.97 -10.27 8.88
N ASN A 37 7.78 -9.72 9.09
CA ASN A 37 6.57 -10.23 8.47
C ASN A 37 6.44 -9.71 7.03
N LYS A 38 6.34 -10.63 6.07
CA LYS A 38 6.12 -10.30 4.65
C LYS A 38 4.65 -10.41 4.30
N VAL A 39 4.08 -9.31 3.83
CA VAL A 39 2.70 -9.28 3.32
C VAL A 39 2.72 -9.33 1.80
N ASN A 40 2.21 -10.42 1.23
CA ASN A 40 2.13 -10.61 -0.21
C ASN A 40 0.78 -10.10 -0.73
N PHE A 41 0.82 -9.13 -1.63
CA PHE A 41 -0.37 -8.59 -2.27
C PHE A 41 -0.61 -9.29 -3.63
N PRO A 42 -1.86 -9.60 -4.00
CA PRO A 42 -2.19 -10.17 -5.30
C PRO A 42 -2.07 -9.10 -6.39
N VAL A 43 -0.86 -8.94 -6.94
CA VAL A 43 -0.58 -7.97 -7.99
C VAL A 43 0.19 -8.64 -9.12
N ILE A 44 -0.39 -8.60 -10.32
CA ILE A 44 0.21 -9.08 -11.57
C ILE A 44 1.13 -8.00 -12.15
N LYS A 45 0.71 -6.74 -12.10
CA LYS A 45 1.45 -5.59 -12.63
C LYS A 45 1.31 -4.38 -11.71
N TYR A 46 2.44 -3.78 -11.36
CA TYR A 46 2.48 -2.52 -10.63
C TYR A 46 2.46 -1.33 -11.60
N PRO A 47 1.79 -0.22 -11.25
CA PRO A 47 1.78 0.97 -12.09
C PRO A 47 3.18 1.56 -12.18
N THR A 48 3.57 2.02 -13.36
CA THR A 48 4.83 2.76 -13.57
C THR A 48 4.70 4.22 -13.12
N LYS A 49 3.52 4.83 -13.34
CA LYS A 49 3.16 6.17 -12.88
C LYS A 49 1.75 6.14 -12.29
N VAL A 50 1.62 6.52 -11.03
CA VAL A 50 0.32 6.46 -10.34
C VAL A 50 -0.66 7.49 -10.92
N LYS A 51 -1.75 7.01 -11.53
CA LYS A 51 -2.89 7.84 -11.97
C LYS A 51 -4.08 7.56 -11.06
N SER A 52 -4.32 8.41 -10.06
CA SER A 52 -5.45 8.20 -9.16
C SER A 52 -6.75 8.67 -9.82
N VAL A 53 -7.78 7.81 -9.78
CA VAL A 53 -9.13 8.12 -10.27
C VAL A 53 -10.14 8.17 -9.12
N THR A 54 -11.20 8.96 -9.31
CA THR A 54 -12.29 9.15 -8.36
C THR A 54 -13.64 9.08 -9.07
N LEU A 55 -14.66 8.50 -8.43
CA LEU A 55 -16.01 8.43 -9.00
C LEU A 55 -16.64 9.81 -9.22
N ASP A 56 -16.19 10.84 -8.49
CA ASP A 56 -16.64 12.24 -8.66
C ASP A 56 -16.31 12.82 -10.03
N LYS A 57 -15.21 12.35 -10.65
CA LYS A 57 -14.70 12.83 -11.94
C LYS A 57 -14.97 11.84 -13.06
N VAL A 58 -14.90 10.56 -12.73
CA VAL A 58 -15.01 9.44 -13.65
C VAL A 58 -15.97 8.43 -13.00
N PRO A 59 -17.29 8.57 -13.22
CA PRO A 59 -18.30 7.77 -12.53
C PRO A 59 -18.32 6.30 -12.95
N GLN A 60 -17.73 5.97 -14.11
CA GLN A 60 -17.59 4.62 -14.62
C GLN A 60 -16.11 4.33 -14.92
N ILE A 61 -15.60 3.22 -14.40
CA ILE A 61 -14.23 2.76 -14.65
C ILE A 61 -14.35 1.43 -15.40
N GLU A 62 -13.84 1.39 -16.63
CA GLU A 62 -13.85 0.21 -17.48
C GLU A 62 -12.42 -0.12 -17.88
N GLU A 63 -11.76 -0.94 -17.07
CA GLU A 63 -10.36 -1.28 -17.24
C GLU A 63 -10.06 -2.67 -16.68
N LYS A 64 -8.99 -3.28 -17.19
CA LYS A 64 -8.53 -4.58 -16.69
C LYS A 64 -7.91 -4.44 -15.30
N LEU A 65 -8.49 -5.11 -14.30
CA LEU A 65 -7.93 -5.24 -12.97
C LEU A 65 -6.66 -6.11 -13.03
N VAL A 66 -5.53 -5.56 -12.60
CA VAL A 66 -4.21 -6.24 -12.58
C VAL A 66 -3.61 -6.36 -11.19
N GLY A 67 -4.26 -5.83 -10.16
CA GLY A 67 -3.84 -6.07 -8.79
C GLY A 67 -4.70 -5.44 -7.73
N ILE A 68 -4.55 -5.94 -6.50
CA ILE A 68 -5.16 -5.38 -5.30
C ILE A 68 -4.05 -5.19 -4.27
N LYS A 69 -3.87 -3.95 -3.79
CA LYS A 69 -2.85 -3.61 -2.78
C LYS A 69 -3.46 -2.81 -1.64
N GLY A 70 -3.79 -3.49 -0.55
CA GLY A 70 -4.51 -2.89 0.58
C GLY A 70 -5.86 -2.33 0.10
N GLN A 71 -6.05 -1.02 0.25
CA GLN A 71 -7.28 -0.33 -0.15
C GLN A 71 -7.35 0.06 -1.63
N TYR A 72 -6.36 -0.33 -2.44
CA TYR A 72 -6.25 0.08 -3.84
C TYR A 72 -6.53 -1.07 -4.81
N LEU A 73 -7.39 -0.81 -5.78
CA LEU A 73 -7.47 -1.56 -7.03
C LEU A 73 -6.48 -0.95 -8.04
N LEU A 74 -5.73 -1.80 -8.73
CA LEU A 74 -4.74 -1.42 -9.74
C LEU A 74 -5.21 -1.88 -11.11
N PHE A 75 -5.19 -0.99 -12.09
CA PHE A 75 -5.61 -1.24 -13.46
C PHE A 75 -4.44 -1.21 -14.44
N ASP A 76 -4.57 -1.90 -15.58
CA ASP A 76 -3.48 -2.15 -16.53
C ASP A 76 -2.88 -0.86 -17.13
N ASN A 77 -3.65 0.21 -17.22
CA ASN A 77 -3.27 1.53 -17.76
C ASN A 77 -2.58 2.48 -16.74
N ASP A 78 -2.08 1.92 -15.64
CA ASP A 78 -1.51 2.58 -14.45
C ASP A 78 -2.53 3.33 -13.55
N THR A 79 -3.83 3.20 -13.83
CA THR A 79 -4.87 3.79 -12.98
C THR A 79 -4.96 3.06 -11.65
N VAL A 80 -5.11 3.83 -10.57
CA VAL A 80 -5.33 3.29 -9.23
C VAL A 80 -6.63 3.85 -8.66
N PHE A 81 -7.42 2.97 -8.04
CA PHE A 81 -8.67 3.33 -7.41
C PHE A 81 -8.62 3.02 -5.92
N ASN A 82 -8.77 4.05 -5.09
CA ASN A 82 -8.84 3.91 -3.65
C ASN A 82 -10.29 3.62 -3.25
N VAL A 83 -10.57 2.38 -2.85
CA VAL A 83 -11.93 1.95 -2.47
C VAL A 83 -12.40 2.68 -1.22
N ARG A 84 -11.52 2.88 -0.22
CA ARG A 84 -11.87 3.55 1.05
C ARG A 84 -12.33 5.00 0.84
N ARG A 85 -11.76 5.71 -0.15
CA ARG A 85 -12.17 7.09 -0.47
C ARG A 85 -13.65 7.17 -0.87
N HIS A 86 -14.19 6.11 -1.44
CA HIS A 86 -15.55 6.06 -1.98
C HIS A 86 -16.48 5.26 -1.05
N ALA A 87 -16.18 5.23 0.25
CA ALA A 87 -17.10 4.71 1.24
C ALA A 87 -18.43 5.47 1.18
N GLY A 88 -19.55 4.74 1.16
CA GLY A 88 -20.90 5.31 1.05
C GLY A 88 -21.44 5.41 -0.38
N TYR A 89 -20.66 5.07 -1.40
CA TYR A 89 -21.15 5.00 -2.78
C TYR A 89 -21.87 3.66 -2.97
N LEU A 90 -23.05 3.69 -3.59
CA LEU A 90 -23.67 2.50 -4.16
C LEU A 90 -23.03 2.26 -5.54
N ILE A 91 -22.38 1.11 -5.70
CA ILE A 91 -21.69 0.75 -6.94
C ILE A 91 -22.15 -0.60 -7.45
N GLN A 92 -21.98 -0.83 -8.75
CA GLN A 92 -22.21 -2.10 -9.41
C GLN A 92 -20.93 -2.52 -10.13
N PHE A 93 -20.63 -3.82 -10.10
CA PHE A 93 -19.56 -4.42 -10.89
C PHE A 93 -20.16 -5.22 -12.04
N SER A 94 -19.49 -5.18 -13.19
CA SER A 94 -19.72 -6.02 -14.36
C SER A 94 -18.37 -6.55 -14.85
N PHE A 95 -18.31 -7.82 -15.27
CA PHE A 95 -17.08 -8.53 -15.61
C PHE A 95 -17.29 -9.47 -16.79
#